data_AF-W5WE85-F1
#
_entry.id   AF-W5WE85-F1
#
_cell.length_a   1.000
_cell.length_b   1.000
_cell.length_c   1.000
_cell.angle_alpha   90.00
_cell.angle_beta   90.00
_cell.angle_gamma   90.00
#
_symmetry.space_group_name_H-M   'P 1'
#
loop_
_entity.id
_entity.type
_entity.pdbx_description
1 polymer ?
#
loop_
_entity_poly.entity_id
_entity_poly.type
_entity_poly.pdbx_seq_one_letter_code
_entity_poly.pdbx_strand_id
1 'polypeptide(L)'
;MRMSTVTGTVLVLSCALAGVARADTAGPDLVTVHADQKTGHIGSIGANTPLWNDHLLDPQVPGLIRRAGIRNLEFNGGGVSDLFHWRDGTLSPDPLAEEHKAHGLDYTGLGSHFSFDQFEQVARRSGATTSVHVNYGTGTAQEAADWVRYANRTQHYGVRDWIVGEEVYLNGGIQNTYPFNVEPDAHADKSPAAYGRAVLDYARAMKAVDPTIRIGVEVIPAREGTALWDWDKTVLSTVGSAADFVDVHSYPFGQQSDFFAGIGLIKPVISTLRGLVDQTAGRATKIVVGETNSATWPAAAQISEQNALYLADDVLTQFESGVESVNWWALHNGGSDTADLGLLSSSSKPFAPYYGMQLLTEAAQPCSDLLATSSSSTGVDAHAVRRPDGSIAVVLINKDQTAAHQVRLDLPRLLPGATVLSTAASSVLSRREPGPVATTRTLPANSLTAVIVRPW
;
A
#
# COMPACT_ATOMS: atom_id res chain seq x y z
N MET A 1 72.93 34.34 5.14
CA MET A 1 72.04 35.34 5.78
C MET A 1 71.02 35.79 4.74
N ARG A 2 69.72 35.70 5.07
CA ARG A 2 68.59 35.65 4.13
C ARG A 2 68.53 36.86 3.17
N MET A 3 68.58 36.60 1.86
CA MET A 3 68.19 37.53 0.80
C MET A 3 66.72 37.28 0.43
N SER A 4 65.91 38.31 0.54
CA SER A 4 64.50 38.34 0.13
C SER A 4 64.39 38.29 -1.39
N THR A 5 63.64 37.33 -1.92
CA THR A 5 63.24 37.28 -3.33
C THR A 5 61.73 37.48 -3.40
N VAL A 6 61.31 38.59 -3.99
CA VAL A 6 59.92 38.88 -4.33
C VAL A 6 59.64 38.20 -5.67
N THR A 7 58.63 37.34 -5.73
CA THR A 7 58.14 36.75 -6.98
C THR A 7 56.67 37.08 -7.10
N GLY A 8 56.34 37.97 -8.05
CA GLY A 8 54.97 38.37 -8.35
C GLY A 8 54.22 37.29 -9.12
N THR A 9 52.99 37.00 -8.71
CA THR A 9 52.08 36.12 -9.43
C THR A 9 51.19 36.96 -10.34
N VAL A 10 51.30 36.72 -11.65
CA VAL A 10 50.44 37.31 -12.68
C VAL A 10 49.09 36.58 -12.65
N LEU A 11 48.01 37.31 -12.39
CA LEU A 11 46.63 36.82 -12.48
C LEU A 11 46.21 36.85 -13.95
N VAL A 12 46.07 35.69 -14.60
CA VAL A 12 45.48 35.59 -15.94
C VAL A 12 43.96 35.53 -15.79
N LEU A 13 43.29 36.64 -16.09
CA LEU A 13 41.83 36.69 -16.21
C LEU A 13 41.41 35.94 -17.49
N SER A 14 40.98 34.69 -17.35
CA SER A 14 40.31 33.96 -18.42
C SER A 14 38.82 34.30 -18.38
N CYS A 15 38.36 35.16 -19.30
CA CYS A 15 36.94 35.32 -19.58
C CYS A 15 36.40 34.01 -20.17
N ALA A 16 35.82 33.16 -19.32
CA ALA A 16 34.94 32.10 -19.78
C ALA A 16 33.65 32.76 -20.29
N LEU A 17 33.49 32.79 -21.61
CA LEU A 17 32.20 33.03 -22.25
C LEU A 17 31.22 32.01 -21.68
N ALA A 18 30.28 32.48 -20.86
CA ALA A 18 29.13 31.69 -20.45
C ALA A 18 28.41 31.23 -21.72
N GLY A 19 28.50 29.94 -22.02
CA GLY A 19 27.63 29.33 -23.01
C GLY A 19 26.20 29.58 -22.55
N VAL A 20 25.47 30.39 -23.31
CA VAL A 20 24.02 30.48 -23.17
C VAL A 20 23.51 29.08 -23.47
N ALA A 21 23.15 28.33 -22.43
CA ALA A 21 22.42 27.09 -22.58
C ALA A 21 21.19 27.42 -23.43
N ARG A 22 21.06 26.77 -24.60
CA ARG A 22 19.80 26.78 -25.34
C ARG A 22 18.76 26.22 -24.38
N ALA A 23 17.79 27.04 -23.99
CA ALA A 23 16.57 26.54 -23.37
C ALA A 23 15.95 25.56 -24.37
N ASP A 24 15.75 24.31 -23.96
CA ASP A 24 14.96 23.38 -24.75
C ASP A 24 13.60 24.01 -25.00
N THR A 25 13.29 24.24 -26.27
CA THR A 25 12.04 24.84 -26.76
C THR A 25 10.87 23.85 -26.72
N ALA A 26 10.93 22.84 -25.87
CA ALA A 26 9.81 21.95 -25.66
C ALA A 26 8.70 22.72 -24.92
N GLY A 27 7.47 22.65 -25.43
CA GLY A 27 6.30 23.18 -24.73
C GLY A 27 6.06 22.45 -23.40
N PRO A 28 5.10 22.90 -22.58
CA PRO A 28 4.77 22.20 -21.33
C PRO A 28 4.34 20.75 -21.63
N ASP A 29 4.70 19.83 -20.72
CA ASP A 29 4.25 18.45 -20.74
C ASP A 29 2.72 18.41 -20.69
N LEU A 30 2.10 17.73 -21.64
CA LEU A 30 0.66 17.62 -21.74
C LEU A 30 0.17 16.43 -20.93
N VAL A 31 -0.67 16.69 -19.92
CA VAL A 31 -1.43 15.66 -19.20
C VAL A 31 -2.90 15.79 -19.60
N THR A 32 -3.46 14.73 -20.17
CA THR A 32 -4.86 14.68 -20.62
C THR A 32 -5.68 13.78 -19.72
N VAL A 33 -6.88 14.23 -19.33
CA VAL A 33 -7.86 13.43 -18.59
C VAL A 33 -9.00 13.01 -19.53
N HIS A 34 -9.15 11.70 -19.72
CA HIS A 34 -10.19 11.10 -20.56
C HIS A 34 -11.43 10.81 -19.71
N ALA A 35 -12.25 11.84 -19.49
CA ALA A 35 -13.30 11.82 -18.48
C ALA A 35 -14.49 10.89 -18.76
N ASP A 36 -14.59 10.35 -19.97
CA ASP A 36 -15.54 9.33 -20.41
C ASP A 36 -14.98 7.90 -20.33
N GLN A 37 -13.69 7.74 -20.03
CA GLN A 37 -13.02 6.45 -19.92
C GLN A 37 -12.74 6.12 -18.45
N LYS A 38 -13.63 5.32 -17.84
CA LYS A 38 -13.45 4.81 -16.48
C LYS A 38 -12.46 3.66 -16.48
N THR A 39 -11.44 3.72 -15.62
CA THR A 39 -10.43 2.65 -15.45
C THR A 39 -10.65 1.81 -14.19
N GLY A 40 -11.24 2.39 -13.14
CA GLY A 40 -11.40 1.70 -11.87
C GLY A 40 -12.33 2.45 -10.91
N HIS A 41 -12.37 1.99 -9.67
CA HIS A 41 -13.15 2.60 -8.59
C HIS A 41 -12.34 2.56 -7.29
N ILE A 42 -12.36 3.65 -6.54
CA ILE A 42 -11.70 3.73 -5.25
C ILE A 42 -12.60 3.10 -4.19
N GLY A 43 -12.20 1.93 -3.68
CA GLY A 43 -12.81 1.33 -2.49
C GLY A 43 -12.17 1.87 -1.22
N SER A 44 -11.65 0.97 -0.37
CA SER A 44 -11.03 1.36 0.90
C SER A 44 -9.52 1.50 0.76
N ILE A 45 -8.96 2.56 1.36
CA ILE A 45 -7.53 2.75 1.55
C ILE A 45 -7.25 2.58 3.04
N GLY A 46 -6.41 1.62 3.39
CA GLY A 46 -6.13 1.25 4.77
C GLY A 46 -4.65 1.18 5.09
N ALA A 47 -4.36 0.67 6.29
CA ALA A 47 -3.01 0.40 6.75
C ALA A 47 -2.96 -0.82 7.66
N ASN A 48 -1.89 -1.60 7.55
CA ASN A 48 -1.65 -2.74 8.42
C ASN A 48 -1.23 -2.26 9.80
N THR A 49 -1.67 -3.00 10.82
CA THR A 49 -1.35 -2.73 12.23
C THR A 49 -0.69 -3.97 12.83
N PRO A 50 0.64 -4.12 12.70
CA PRO A 50 1.34 -5.29 13.20
C PRO A 50 1.11 -5.51 14.69
N LEU A 51 1.00 -6.77 15.11
CA LEU A 51 0.73 -7.17 16.50
C LEU A 51 1.72 -6.59 17.51
N TRP A 52 2.98 -6.42 17.12
CA TRP A 52 4.06 -5.85 17.93
C TRP A 52 4.07 -4.31 17.97
N ASN A 53 3.02 -3.64 17.48
CA ASN A 53 2.93 -2.18 17.54
C ASN A 53 2.73 -1.68 18.99
N ASP A 54 3.84 -1.22 19.59
CA ASP A 54 3.89 -0.60 20.92
C ASP A 54 3.11 0.71 21.07
N HIS A 55 2.81 1.37 19.95
CA HIS A 55 2.36 2.76 19.93
C HIS A 55 0.94 2.92 19.42
N LEU A 56 0.25 1.83 19.06
CA LEU A 56 -1.15 1.88 18.60
C LEU A 56 -2.07 2.60 19.60
N LEU A 57 -1.79 2.43 20.89
CA LEU A 57 -2.62 2.94 21.98
C LEU A 57 -2.29 4.40 22.37
N ASP A 58 -1.31 5.02 21.71
CA ASP A 58 -0.98 6.42 21.94
C ASP A 58 -2.21 7.32 21.70
N PRO A 59 -2.54 8.26 22.60
CA PRO A 59 -3.79 9.04 22.50
C PRO A 59 -3.98 9.83 21.20
N GLN A 60 -2.88 10.16 20.52
CA GLN A 60 -2.89 10.91 19.26
C GLN A 60 -3.17 10.05 18.02
N VAL A 61 -2.93 8.73 18.09
CA VAL A 61 -2.97 7.83 16.94
C VAL A 61 -4.34 7.78 16.25
N PRO A 62 -5.48 7.71 16.96
CA PRO A 62 -6.78 7.76 16.30
C PRO A 62 -7.01 9.05 15.50
N GLY A 63 -6.44 10.17 15.96
CA GLY A 63 -6.48 11.44 15.25
C GLY A 63 -5.59 11.46 14.02
N LEU A 64 -4.43 10.79 14.06
CA LEU A 64 -3.52 10.64 12.93
C LEU A 64 -4.15 9.75 11.84
N ILE A 65 -4.70 8.59 12.20
CA ILE A 65 -5.39 7.68 11.27
C ILE A 65 -6.51 8.42 10.53
N ARG A 66 -7.39 9.13 11.27
CA ARG A 66 -8.47 9.92 10.67
C ARG A 66 -7.98 11.02 9.74
N ARG A 67 -6.91 11.74 10.14
CA ARG A 67 -6.33 12.83 9.33
C ARG A 67 -5.60 12.30 8.10
N ALA A 68 -5.07 11.08 8.12
CA ALA A 68 -4.50 10.39 6.97
C ALA A 68 -5.56 9.91 5.97
N GLY A 69 -6.84 9.90 6.36
CA GLY A 69 -7.92 9.37 5.54
C GLY A 69 -7.93 7.85 5.46
N ILE A 70 -7.21 7.17 6.35
CA ILE A 70 -7.18 5.71 6.48
C ILE A 70 -8.57 5.23 6.92
N ARG A 71 -9.19 4.36 6.13
CA ARG A 71 -10.56 3.86 6.32
C ARG A 71 -10.64 2.40 6.73
N ASN A 72 -9.56 1.64 6.60
CA ASN A 72 -9.45 0.28 7.09
C ASN A 72 -8.17 0.12 7.92
N LEU A 73 -8.25 -0.61 9.02
CA LEU A 73 -7.08 -1.11 9.74
C LEU A 73 -7.09 -2.62 9.69
N GLU A 74 -5.96 -3.20 9.33
CA GLU A 74 -5.82 -4.65 9.30
C GLU A 74 -5.11 -5.13 10.56
N PHE A 75 -5.76 -6.04 11.29
CA PHE A 75 -5.14 -6.77 12.39
C PHE A 75 -4.30 -7.89 11.77
N ASN A 76 -3.01 -7.60 11.64
CA ASN A 76 -2.03 -8.43 10.95
C ASN A 76 -0.76 -8.52 11.82
N GLY A 77 0.10 -9.50 11.56
CA GLY A 77 1.44 -9.69 12.11
C GLY A 77 2.40 -10.37 11.12
N GLY A 78 2.15 -10.34 9.81
CA GLY A 78 2.81 -11.24 8.87
C GLY A 78 2.69 -12.68 9.37
N GLY A 79 3.73 -13.49 9.19
CA GLY A 79 3.68 -14.88 9.66
C GLY A 79 3.48 -15.11 11.18
N VAL A 80 3.56 -14.05 12.02
CA VAL A 80 3.15 -14.16 13.43
C VAL A 80 1.63 -14.40 13.56
N SER A 81 0.83 -13.93 12.60
CA SER A 81 -0.62 -14.15 12.55
C SER A 81 -0.97 -15.63 12.59
N ASP A 82 -0.16 -16.47 11.93
CA ASP A 82 -0.29 -17.93 11.88
C ASP A 82 0.19 -18.67 13.13
N LEU A 83 0.62 -17.92 14.15
CA LEU A 83 0.94 -18.44 15.48
C LEU A 83 0.05 -17.85 16.58
N PHE A 84 -0.77 -16.85 16.27
CA PHE A 84 -1.46 -16.03 17.26
C PHE A 84 -2.79 -16.63 17.75
N HIS A 85 -2.97 -16.67 19.08
CA HIS A 85 -4.21 -17.08 19.73
C HIS A 85 -4.93 -15.88 20.32
N TRP A 86 -6.02 -15.45 19.67
CA TRP A 86 -6.70 -14.19 19.95
C TRP A 86 -7.29 -14.08 21.37
N ARG A 87 -7.65 -15.20 21.98
CA ARG A 87 -8.38 -15.22 23.26
C ARG A 87 -7.52 -14.73 24.42
N ASP A 88 -6.25 -15.09 24.42
CA ASP A 88 -5.29 -14.72 25.46
C ASP A 88 -4.13 -13.87 24.93
N GLY A 89 -4.07 -13.63 23.62
CA GLY A 89 -3.04 -12.83 22.97
C GLY A 89 -1.68 -13.52 22.90
N THR A 90 -1.63 -14.85 23.04
CA THR A 90 -0.39 -15.62 23.06
C THR A 90 0.03 -16.11 21.68
N LEU A 91 1.31 -16.47 21.55
CA LEU A 91 1.85 -17.11 20.35
C LEU A 91 2.15 -18.57 20.65
N SER A 92 1.73 -19.48 19.76
CA SER A 92 2.28 -20.82 19.70
C SER A 92 3.78 -20.78 19.34
N PRO A 93 4.58 -21.75 19.81
CA PRO A 93 5.94 -21.91 19.32
C PRO A 93 5.93 -22.13 17.80
N ASP A 94 6.82 -21.42 17.12
CA ASP A 94 7.02 -21.59 15.68
C ASP A 94 7.53 -23.02 15.37
N PRO A 95 6.80 -23.81 14.57
CA PRO A 95 7.20 -25.18 14.22
C PRO A 95 8.47 -25.24 13.38
N LEU A 96 8.89 -24.12 12.77
CA LEU A 96 10.04 -23.99 11.89
C LEU A 96 11.08 -22.98 12.42
N ALA A 97 11.09 -22.73 13.74
CA ALA A 97 11.91 -21.69 14.38
C ALA A 97 13.41 -21.73 13.98
N GLU A 98 14.01 -22.92 13.88
CA GLU A 98 15.42 -23.04 13.52
C GLU A 98 15.68 -22.70 12.04
N GLU A 99 14.74 -23.03 11.15
CA GLU A 99 14.82 -22.68 9.73
C GLU A 99 14.61 -21.17 9.54
N HIS A 100 13.58 -20.61 10.15
CA HIS A 100 13.34 -19.17 10.13
C HIS A 100 14.54 -18.37 10.68
N LYS A 101 15.13 -18.80 11.80
CA LYS A 101 16.34 -18.17 12.36
C LYS A 101 17.54 -18.26 11.41
N ALA A 102 17.72 -19.39 10.73
CA ALA A 102 18.77 -19.54 9.72
C ALA A 102 18.59 -18.55 8.55
N HIS A 103 17.36 -18.08 8.33
CA HIS A 103 16.97 -17.10 7.33
C HIS A 103 16.80 -15.67 7.86
N GLY A 104 17.15 -15.42 9.13
CA GLY A 104 17.11 -14.09 9.75
C GLY A 104 15.74 -13.66 10.24
N LEU A 105 14.77 -14.58 10.29
CA LEU A 105 13.47 -14.38 10.92
C LEU A 105 13.47 -14.95 12.33
N ASP A 106 12.96 -14.19 13.29
CA ASP A 106 12.72 -14.70 14.64
C ASP A 106 11.38 -14.17 15.14
N TYR A 107 10.38 -15.05 15.20
CA TYR A 107 9.06 -14.73 15.72
C TYR A 107 9.03 -14.75 17.26
N THR A 108 10.13 -15.15 17.92
CA THR A 108 10.23 -15.16 19.37
C THR A 108 10.09 -13.74 19.92
N GLY A 109 9.07 -13.52 20.75
CA GLY A 109 8.86 -12.22 21.40
C GLY A 109 8.12 -11.18 20.56
N LEU A 110 7.67 -11.52 19.35
CA LEU A 110 6.77 -10.68 18.55
C LEU A 110 5.28 -10.81 18.98
N GLY A 111 5.05 -11.06 20.27
CA GLY A 111 3.72 -11.19 20.83
C GLY A 111 2.92 -9.89 20.69
N SER A 112 1.60 -9.98 20.86
CA SER A 112 0.76 -8.79 20.69
C SER A 112 0.92 -7.82 21.86
N HIS A 113 1.14 -6.55 21.55
CA HIS A 113 1.29 -5.47 22.55
C HIS A 113 -0.03 -4.77 22.87
N PHE A 114 -1.12 -5.18 22.22
CA PHE A 114 -2.47 -4.70 22.44
C PHE A 114 -3.46 -5.86 22.28
N SER A 115 -4.52 -5.86 23.07
CA SER A 115 -5.63 -6.79 22.86
C SER A 115 -6.43 -6.44 21.60
N PHE A 116 -7.13 -7.42 21.04
CA PHE A 116 -8.08 -7.21 19.95
C PHE A 116 -9.14 -6.14 20.28
N ASP A 117 -9.63 -6.10 21.53
CA ASP A 117 -10.57 -5.06 21.98
C ASP A 117 -9.96 -3.65 21.97
N GLN A 118 -8.67 -3.53 22.27
CA GLN A 118 -7.98 -2.24 22.20
C GLN A 118 -7.76 -1.79 20.75
N PHE A 119 -7.43 -2.72 19.85
CA PHE A 119 -7.36 -2.47 18.41
C PHE A 119 -8.70 -1.96 17.86
N GLU A 120 -9.80 -2.66 18.14
CA GLU A 120 -11.15 -2.28 17.71
C GLU A 120 -11.58 -0.92 18.27
N GLN A 121 -11.18 -0.60 19.51
CA GLN A 121 -11.40 0.74 20.07
C GLN A 121 -10.65 1.84 19.32
N VAL A 122 -9.41 1.59 18.89
CA VAL A 122 -8.63 2.54 18.08
C VAL A 122 -9.26 2.71 16.71
N ALA A 123 -9.66 1.63 16.04
CA ALA A 123 -10.37 1.67 14.76
C ALA A 123 -11.65 2.51 14.86
N ARG A 124 -12.49 2.22 15.86
CA ARG A 124 -13.73 2.96 16.13
C ARG A 124 -13.50 4.45 16.40
N ARG A 125 -12.49 4.81 17.20
CA ARG A 125 -12.14 6.23 17.48
C ARG A 125 -11.59 6.95 16.25
N SER A 126 -11.03 6.21 15.30
CA SER A 126 -10.51 6.71 14.02
C SER A 126 -11.61 6.87 12.98
N GLY A 127 -12.70 6.11 13.11
CA GLY A 127 -13.74 5.99 12.09
C GLY A 127 -13.35 5.06 10.94
N ALA A 128 -12.48 4.08 11.23
CA ALA A 128 -12.04 3.04 10.31
C ALA A 128 -12.83 1.74 10.57
N THR A 129 -13.01 0.94 9.52
CA THR A 129 -13.39 -0.48 9.61
C THR A 129 -12.16 -1.33 9.89
N THR A 130 -12.37 -2.63 10.11
CA THR A 130 -11.29 -3.58 10.37
C THR A 130 -11.38 -4.82 9.49
N SER A 131 -10.20 -5.33 9.14
CA SER A 131 -9.96 -6.67 8.57
C SER A 131 -9.05 -7.46 9.51
N VAL A 132 -9.20 -8.78 9.55
CA VAL A 132 -8.50 -9.64 10.53
C VAL A 132 -7.98 -10.91 9.88
N HIS A 133 -6.70 -11.20 10.06
CA HIS A 133 -6.11 -12.51 9.73
C HIS A 133 -6.36 -13.47 10.89
N VAL A 134 -6.93 -14.63 10.58
CA VAL A 134 -7.09 -15.72 11.56
C VAL A 134 -5.93 -16.69 11.43
N ASN A 135 -5.46 -17.16 12.58
CA ASN A 135 -4.40 -18.15 12.66
C ASN A 135 -4.81 -19.44 11.93
N TYR A 136 -4.18 -19.69 10.78
CA TYR A 136 -4.22 -20.95 10.07
C TYR A 136 -3.12 -21.89 10.57
N GLY A 137 -1.88 -21.41 10.69
CA GLY A 137 -0.68 -22.21 10.92
C GLY A 137 -0.72 -23.16 12.13
N THR A 138 -1.16 -22.68 13.29
CA THR A 138 -1.30 -23.49 14.52
C THR A 138 -2.72 -23.50 15.11
N GLY A 139 -3.60 -22.66 14.55
CA GLY A 139 -4.96 -22.47 14.98
C GLY A 139 -5.92 -23.53 14.43
N THR A 140 -7.22 -23.29 14.65
CA THR A 140 -8.28 -24.16 14.11
C THR A 140 -9.45 -23.36 13.57
N ALA A 141 -10.22 -23.97 12.65
CA ALA A 141 -11.48 -23.40 12.17
C ALA A 141 -12.46 -23.05 13.30
N GLN A 142 -12.45 -23.82 14.40
CA GLN A 142 -13.29 -23.55 15.57
C GLN A 142 -12.80 -22.32 16.35
N GLU A 143 -11.49 -22.14 16.48
CA GLU A 143 -10.91 -20.95 17.11
C GLU A 143 -11.25 -19.68 16.34
N ALA A 144 -11.12 -19.72 15.01
CA ALA A 144 -11.52 -18.62 14.13
C ALA A 144 -13.02 -18.31 14.24
N ALA A 145 -13.88 -19.33 14.24
CA ALA A 145 -15.31 -19.17 14.43
C ALA A 145 -15.67 -18.59 15.82
N ASP A 146 -14.94 -18.98 16.87
CA ASP A 146 -15.08 -18.41 18.20
C ASP A 146 -14.67 -16.94 18.23
N TRP A 147 -13.65 -16.54 17.47
CA TRP A 147 -13.26 -15.13 17.31
C TRP A 147 -14.37 -14.32 16.63
N VAL A 148 -14.91 -14.82 15.51
CA VAL A 148 -16.05 -14.19 14.82
C VAL A 148 -17.23 -14.02 15.77
N ARG A 149 -17.52 -15.03 16.59
CA ARG A 149 -18.61 -14.96 17.58
C ARG A 149 -18.34 -13.86 18.59
N TYR A 150 -17.14 -13.82 19.14
CA TYR A 150 -16.76 -12.79 20.09
C TYR A 150 -16.85 -11.39 19.48
N ALA A 151 -16.21 -11.18 18.33
CA ALA A 151 -16.15 -9.90 17.65
C ALA A 151 -17.53 -9.38 17.24
N ASN A 152 -18.35 -10.20 16.56
CA ASN A 152 -19.57 -9.73 15.91
C ASN A 152 -20.86 -10.03 16.69
N ARG A 153 -20.90 -11.11 17.48
CA ARG A 153 -22.09 -11.49 18.26
C ARG A 153 -22.05 -11.01 19.70
N THR A 154 -20.87 -10.96 20.32
CA THR A 154 -20.72 -10.50 21.71
C THR A 154 -20.38 -9.01 21.79
N GLN A 155 -19.34 -8.57 21.09
CA GLN A 155 -18.83 -7.19 21.17
C GLN A 155 -19.45 -6.25 20.13
N HIS A 156 -20.06 -6.80 19.07
CA HIS A 156 -20.66 -6.05 17.98
C HIS A 156 -19.67 -5.07 17.31
N TYR A 157 -18.44 -5.49 17.10
CA TYR A 157 -17.45 -4.71 16.35
C TYR A 157 -17.79 -4.63 14.86
N GLY A 158 -18.42 -5.68 14.31
CA GLY A 158 -18.87 -5.67 12.92
C GLY A 158 -17.72 -5.86 11.93
N VAL A 159 -16.72 -6.64 12.31
CA VAL A 159 -15.60 -7.04 11.44
C VAL A 159 -16.17 -7.82 10.27
N ARG A 160 -16.01 -7.26 9.07
CA ARG A 160 -16.59 -7.83 7.87
C ARG A 160 -15.63 -8.79 7.17
N ASP A 161 -14.35 -8.43 7.12
CA ASP A 161 -13.37 -9.12 6.29
C ASP A 161 -12.45 -9.94 7.17
N TRP A 162 -12.44 -11.25 6.93
CA TRP A 162 -11.63 -12.21 7.66
C TRP A 162 -10.80 -13.02 6.69
N ILE A 163 -9.49 -13.05 6.89
CA ILE A 163 -8.52 -13.68 6.00
C ILE A 163 -8.00 -14.95 6.69
N VAL A 164 -7.96 -16.07 5.98
CA VAL A 164 -7.54 -17.36 6.55
C VAL A 164 -6.04 -17.56 6.34
N GLY A 165 -5.26 -17.37 7.40
CA GLY A 165 -3.80 -17.38 7.37
C GLY A 165 -3.19 -16.09 6.83
N GLU A 166 -1.87 -16.07 6.76
CA GLU A 166 -1.09 -14.95 6.27
C GLU A 166 0.12 -15.48 5.48
N GLU A 167 0.33 -14.99 4.25
CA GLU A 167 1.41 -15.42 3.35
C GLU A 167 1.58 -16.95 3.15
N VAL A 168 0.50 -17.74 3.32
CA VAL A 168 0.55 -19.21 3.27
C VAL A 168 1.14 -19.76 1.95
N TYR A 169 1.11 -18.96 0.88
CA TYR A 169 1.78 -19.26 -0.40
C TYR A 169 3.30 -19.45 -0.31
N LEU A 170 3.96 -19.02 0.77
CA LEU A 170 5.39 -19.27 0.99
C LEU A 170 5.71 -20.76 1.12
N ASN A 171 4.74 -21.59 1.55
CA ASN A 171 4.84 -23.05 1.53
C ASN A 171 4.95 -23.64 0.10
N GLY A 172 4.60 -22.86 -0.93
CA GLY A 172 4.68 -23.24 -2.34
C GLY A 172 6.08 -23.38 -2.92
N GLY A 173 7.12 -23.21 -2.10
CA GLY A 173 8.48 -23.60 -2.44
C GLY A 173 9.23 -22.56 -3.26
N ILE A 174 9.28 -21.31 -2.80
CA ILE A 174 10.24 -20.32 -3.30
C ILE A 174 11.65 -20.69 -2.80
N GLN A 175 12.21 -21.83 -3.20
CA GLN A 175 13.61 -22.10 -2.90
C GLN A 175 14.50 -21.08 -3.63
N ASN A 176 15.30 -20.33 -2.88
CA ASN A 176 16.37 -19.43 -3.36
C ASN A 176 15.97 -18.11 -4.06
N THR A 177 14.73 -17.62 -3.92
CA THR A 177 14.37 -16.33 -4.55
C THR A 177 13.98 -15.24 -3.55
N TYR A 178 13.63 -15.62 -2.32
CA TYR A 178 13.37 -14.72 -1.20
C TYR A 178 14.12 -15.20 0.04
N PRO A 179 14.37 -14.32 1.04
CA PRO A 179 14.86 -14.77 2.33
C PRO A 179 13.80 -15.55 3.13
N PHE A 180 12.54 -15.61 2.69
CA PHE A 180 11.42 -16.17 3.45
C PHE A 180 10.76 -17.27 2.61
N ASN A 181 11.07 -18.54 2.89
CA ASN A 181 10.74 -19.64 1.96
C ASN A 181 9.82 -20.70 2.58
N VAL A 182 9.34 -20.47 3.80
CA VAL A 182 8.33 -21.27 4.48
C VAL A 182 7.56 -20.37 5.44
N GLU A 183 6.28 -20.64 5.63
CA GLU A 183 5.40 -19.96 6.58
C GLU A 183 5.33 -20.78 7.88
N PRO A 184 5.21 -20.16 9.08
CA PRO A 184 4.84 -20.84 10.32
C PRO A 184 3.60 -21.74 10.21
N ASP A 185 3.80 -23.00 9.82
CA ASP A 185 2.70 -23.94 9.56
C ASP A 185 2.96 -25.31 10.22
N ALA A 186 2.12 -25.68 11.20
CA ALA A 186 2.22 -26.93 11.94
C ALA A 186 1.51 -28.11 11.23
N HIS A 187 0.82 -27.89 10.11
CA HIS A 187 0.19 -28.95 9.34
C HIS A 187 1.23 -29.91 8.75
N ALA A 188 0.87 -31.20 8.74
CA ALA A 188 1.70 -32.24 8.13
C ALA A 188 1.68 -32.16 6.59
N ASP A 189 0.54 -31.77 6.00
CA ASP A 189 0.37 -31.56 4.57
C ASP A 189 0.31 -30.05 4.29
N LYS A 190 1.43 -29.50 3.80
CA LYS A 190 1.58 -28.08 3.44
C LYS A 190 1.29 -27.82 1.96
N SER A 191 0.58 -28.71 1.27
CA SER A 191 0.26 -28.55 -0.14
C SER A 191 -0.83 -27.47 -0.36
N PRO A 192 -0.90 -26.85 -1.55
CA PRO A 192 -1.94 -25.86 -1.83
C PRO A 192 -3.36 -26.45 -1.77
N ALA A 193 -3.50 -27.75 -2.09
CA ALA A 193 -4.77 -28.45 -1.96
C ALA A 193 -5.18 -28.67 -0.49
N ALA A 194 -4.21 -28.87 0.42
CA ALA A 194 -4.47 -28.95 1.85
C ALA A 194 -4.93 -27.61 2.40
N TYR A 195 -4.21 -26.52 2.10
CA TYR A 195 -4.60 -25.17 2.48
C TYR A 195 -5.99 -24.82 1.93
N GLY A 196 -6.25 -25.05 0.64
CA GLY A 196 -7.56 -24.79 0.04
C GLY A 196 -8.71 -25.57 0.71
N ARG A 197 -8.50 -26.82 1.13
CA ARG A 197 -9.50 -27.59 1.90
C ARG A 197 -9.69 -27.01 3.30
N ALA A 198 -8.62 -26.58 3.96
CA ALA A 198 -8.71 -25.93 5.26
C ALA A 198 -9.50 -24.61 5.18
N VAL A 199 -9.24 -23.77 4.17
CA VAL A 199 -10.02 -22.54 3.92
C VAL A 199 -11.53 -22.84 3.84
N LEU A 200 -11.94 -23.94 3.18
CA LEU A 200 -13.35 -24.34 3.15
C LEU A 200 -13.92 -24.68 4.54
N ASP A 201 -13.12 -25.32 5.41
CA ASP A 201 -13.53 -25.67 6.77
C ASP A 201 -13.60 -24.43 7.66
N TYR A 202 -12.63 -23.52 7.56
CA TYR A 202 -12.64 -22.20 8.22
C TYR A 202 -13.85 -21.38 7.78
N ALA A 203 -14.04 -21.21 6.47
CA ALA A 203 -15.17 -20.47 5.90
C ALA A 203 -16.51 -21.03 6.39
N ARG A 204 -16.67 -22.36 6.41
CA ARG A 204 -17.90 -23.01 6.91
C ARG A 204 -18.13 -22.71 8.39
N ALA A 205 -17.10 -22.87 9.23
CA ALA A 205 -17.23 -22.66 10.68
C ALA A 205 -17.53 -21.19 11.01
N MET A 206 -16.81 -20.25 10.37
CA MET A 206 -16.97 -18.81 10.59
C MET A 206 -18.32 -18.29 10.07
N LYS A 207 -18.72 -18.66 8.84
CA LYS A 207 -20.03 -18.26 8.29
C LYS A 207 -21.22 -18.90 9.00
N ALA A 208 -21.04 -20.05 9.67
CA ALA A 208 -22.08 -20.61 10.54
C ALA A 208 -22.37 -19.71 11.76
N VAL A 209 -21.40 -18.92 12.21
CA VAL A 209 -21.58 -17.91 13.27
C VAL A 209 -22.12 -16.61 12.70
N ASP A 210 -21.54 -16.15 11.60
CA ASP A 210 -21.96 -14.92 10.93
C ASP A 210 -21.94 -15.04 9.41
N PRO A 211 -23.09 -15.31 8.76
CA PRO A 211 -23.14 -15.47 7.32
C PRO A 211 -22.93 -14.16 6.55
N THR A 212 -22.80 -13.02 7.24
CA THR A 212 -22.62 -11.70 6.62
C THR A 212 -21.15 -11.29 6.44
N ILE A 213 -20.21 -12.05 7.02
CA ILE A 213 -18.77 -11.82 6.83
C ILE A 213 -18.32 -12.25 5.44
N ARG A 214 -17.19 -11.70 5.01
CA ARG A 214 -16.45 -12.10 3.82
C ARG A 214 -15.22 -12.90 4.22
N ILE A 215 -14.90 -13.92 3.43
CA ILE A 215 -13.72 -14.77 3.61
C ILE A 215 -12.69 -14.43 2.53
N GLY A 216 -11.50 -14.04 2.99
CA GLY A 216 -10.29 -13.87 2.20
C GLY A 216 -9.46 -15.14 2.18
N VAL A 217 -8.72 -15.33 1.09
CA VAL A 217 -7.74 -16.41 0.91
C VAL A 217 -6.43 -15.81 0.42
N GLU A 218 -5.33 -16.25 1.02
CA GLU A 218 -3.97 -15.84 0.67
C GLU A 218 -3.55 -16.42 -0.67
N VAL A 219 -3.15 -15.54 -1.58
CA VAL A 219 -2.50 -15.86 -2.86
C VAL A 219 -1.46 -14.79 -3.17
N ILE A 220 -0.60 -15.01 -4.17
CA ILE A 220 0.43 -14.04 -4.54
C ILE A 220 0.34 -13.67 -6.02
N PRO A 221 0.46 -12.39 -6.41
CA PRO A 221 0.37 -12.02 -7.82
C PRO A 221 1.58 -12.57 -8.60
N ALA A 222 1.45 -13.78 -9.14
CA ALA A 222 2.52 -14.53 -9.77
C ALA A 222 2.43 -14.52 -11.30
N ARG A 223 3.58 -14.67 -11.97
CA ARG A 223 3.63 -14.86 -13.42
C ARG A 223 3.14 -16.26 -13.79
N GLU A 224 2.35 -16.35 -14.85
CA GLU A 224 1.89 -17.63 -15.40
C GLU A 224 3.06 -18.58 -15.69
N GLY A 225 2.92 -19.85 -15.30
CA GLY A 225 3.92 -20.90 -15.48
C GLY A 225 5.00 -20.96 -14.39
N THR A 226 4.88 -20.16 -13.32
CA THR A 226 5.74 -20.28 -12.13
C THR A 226 5.13 -21.24 -11.09
N ALA A 227 5.95 -21.72 -10.14
CA ALA A 227 5.47 -22.57 -9.05
C ALA A 227 4.39 -21.88 -8.18
N LEU A 228 4.55 -20.58 -7.93
CA LEU A 228 3.56 -19.78 -7.21
C LEU A 228 2.25 -19.62 -7.98
N TRP A 229 2.31 -19.51 -9.31
CA TRP A 229 1.10 -19.54 -10.13
C TRP A 229 0.36 -20.87 -10.04
N ASP A 230 1.09 -21.99 -10.05
CA ASP A 230 0.49 -23.32 -9.89
C ASP A 230 -0.05 -23.55 -8.48
N TRP A 231 0.60 -22.96 -7.46
CA TRP A 231 0.12 -22.90 -6.08
C TRP A 231 -1.25 -22.20 -6.03
N ASP A 232 -1.32 -20.94 -6.45
CA ASP A 232 -2.54 -20.13 -6.45
C ASP A 232 -3.66 -20.81 -7.23
N LYS A 233 -3.33 -21.34 -8.42
CA LYS A 233 -4.30 -22.05 -9.25
C LYS A 233 -4.90 -23.24 -8.51
N THR A 234 -4.09 -23.98 -7.77
CA THR A 234 -4.55 -25.13 -6.98
C THR A 234 -5.40 -24.70 -5.79
N VAL A 235 -4.98 -23.67 -5.06
CA VAL A 235 -5.76 -23.09 -3.94
C VAL A 235 -7.11 -22.60 -4.44
N LEU A 236 -7.14 -21.73 -5.44
CA LEU A 236 -8.36 -21.11 -5.95
C LEU A 236 -9.30 -22.12 -6.62
N SER A 237 -8.77 -23.14 -7.30
CA SER A 237 -9.59 -24.23 -7.84
C SER A 237 -10.23 -25.08 -6.74
N THR A 238 -9.57 -25.21 -5.60
CA THR A 238 -10.08 -25.97 -4.45
C THR A 238 -11.12 -25.17 -3.67
N VAL A 239 -10.84 -23.89 -3.40
CA VAL A 239 -11.72 -23.01 -2.62
C VAL A 239 -12.95 -22.58 -3.42
N GLY A 240 -12.78 -22.31 -4.71
CA GLY A 240 -13.86 -21.89 -5.61
C GLY A 240 -14.62 -20.68 -5.06
N SER A 241 -15.95 -20.73 -5.14
CA SER A 241 -16.84 -19.63 -4.73
C SER A 241 -16.97 -19.46 -3.20
N ALA A 242 -16.23 -20.19 -2.39
CA ALA A 242 -16.22 -19.96 -0.94
C ALA A 242 -15.39 -18.71 -0.56
N ALA A 243 -14.44 -18.31 -1.41
CA ALA A 243 -13.68 -17.07 -1.26
C ALA A 243 -14.49 -15.89 -1.80
N ASP A 244 -14.73 -14.90 -0.95
CA ASP A 244 -15.37 -13.63 -1.32
C ASP A 244 -14.34 -12.67 -1.95
N PHE A 245 -13.09 -12.78 -1.53
CA PHE A 245 -11.96 -12.08 -2.10
C PHE A 245 -10.68 -12.92 -2.00
N VAL A 246 -9.70 -12.60 -2.83
CA VAL A 246 -8.32 -13.02 -2.64
C VAL A 246 -7.57 -11.86 -1.99
N ASP A 247 -6.76 -12.18 -0.99
CA ASP A 247 -5.80 -11.25 -0.40
C ASP A 247 -4.44 -11.47 -1.05
N VAL A 248 -3.74 -10.37 -1.35
CA VAL A 248 -2.45 -10.40 -2.03
C VAL A 248 -1.48 -9.37 -1.48
N HIS A 249 -0.21 -9.75 -1.47
CA HIS A 249 0.89 -8.85 -1.16
C HIS A 249 1.55 -8.36 -2.45
N SER A 250 1.71 -7.04 -2.56
CA SER A 250 2.26 -6.37 -3.74
C SER A 250 3.45 -5.50 -3.36
N TYR A 251 4.62 -6.11 -3.35
CA TYR A 251 5.88 -5.41 -3.11
C TYR A 251 6.82 -5.60 -4.31
N PRO A 252 7.60 -4.57 -4.67
CA PRO A 252 8.61 -4.72 -5.71
C PRO A 252 9.85 -5.46 -5.18
N PHE A 253 10.12 -5.39 -3.86
CA PHE A 253 11.21 -5.97 -3.08
C PHE A 253 12.65 -5.75 -3.62
N GLY A 254 13.64 -5.72 -2.72
CA GLY A 254 15.07 -5.65 -3.07
C GLY A 254 15.63 -4.25 -3.34
N GLN A 255 16.92 -4.18 -3.69
CA GLN A 255 17.59 -2.92 -4.03
C GLN A 255 17.20 -2.48 -5.44
N GLN A 256 16.28 -1.53 -5.54
CA GLN A 256 15.81 -1.03 -6.82
C GLN A 256 16.76 0.05 -7.37
N SER A 257 17.26 -0.14 -8.59
CA SER A 257 18.01 0.91 -9.30
C SER A 257 17.11 2.05 -9.78
N ASP A 258 15.82 1.76 -9.96
CA ASP A 258 14.75 2.71 -10.23
C ASP A 258 13.64 2.52 -9.18
N PHE A 259 13.43 3.55 -8.36
CA PHE A 259 12.48 3.55 -7.25
C PHE A 259 11.04 3.23 -7.70
N PHE A 260 10.68 3.56 -8.94
CA PHE A 260 9.31 3.43 -9.45
C PHE A 260 9.12 2.28 -10.44
N ALA A 261 10.15 1.51 -10.76
CA ALA A 261 10.07 0.43 -11.76
C ALA A 261 8.96 -0.60 -11.46
N GLY A 262 8.72 -0.88 -10.17
CA GLY A 262 7.68 -1.81 -9.74
C GLY A 262 6.26 -1.40 -10.13
N ILE A 263 5.98 -0.09 -10.24
CA ILE A 263 4.65 0.42 -10.59
C ILE A 263 4.21 -0.09 -11.96
N GLY A 264 5.12 -0.13 -12.93
CA GLY A 264 4.83 -0.60 -14.28
C GLY A 264 4.43 -2.08 -14.37
N LEU A 265 4.69 -2.86 -13.31
CA LEU A 265 4.36 -4.29 -13.24
C LEU A 265 2.96 -4.55 -12.67
N ILE A 266 2.39 -3.61 -11.92
CA ILE A 266 1.12 -3.78 -11.20
C ILE A 266 -0.01 -4.20 -12.17
N LYS A 267 -0.27 -3.38 -13.20
CA LYS A 267 -1.35 -3.63 -14.17
C LYS A 267 -1.24 -5.02 -14.85
N PRO A 268 -0.10 -5.41 -15.46
CA PRO A 268 0.05 -6.73 -16.04
C PRO A 268 -0.16 -7.88 -15.05
N VAL A 269 0.40 -7.77 -13.84
CA VAL A 269 0.36 -8.86 -12.86
C VAL A 269 -1.04 -9.00 -12.25
N ILE A 270 -1.70 -7.91 -11.86
CA ILE A 270 -3.09 -7.94 -11.37
C ILE A 270 -4.04 -8.40 -12.48
N SER A 271 -3.83 -8.02 -13.74
CA SER A 271 -4.62 -8.55 -14.85
C SER A 271 -4.46 -10.06 -15.03
N THR A 272 -3.25 -10.58 -14.81
CA THR A 272 -2.95 -12.03 -14.89
C THR A 272 -3.66 -12.77 -13.76
N LEU A 273 -3.56 -12.26 -12.53
CA LEU A 273 -4.27 -12.78 -11.36
C LEU A 273 -5.80 -12.73 -11.56
N ARG A 274 -6.35 -11.62 -12.06
CA ARG A 274 -7.78 -11.49 -12.36
C ARG A 274 -8.26 -12.57 -13.33
N GLY A 275 -7.46 -12.89 -14.34
CA GLY A 275 -7.72 -13.99 -15.26
C GLY A 275 -7.77 -15.35 -14.56
N LEU A 276 -6.88 -15.60 -13.61
CA LEU A 276 -6.87 -16.82 -12.80
C LEU A 276 -8.09 -16.91 -11.89
N VAL A 277 -8.40 -15.85 -11.14
CA VAL A 277 -9.56 -15.80 -10.24
C VAL A 277 -10.85 -16.00 -11.03
N ASP A 278 -11.01 -15.36 -12.19
CA ASP A 278 -12.17 -15.55 -13.06
C ASP A 278 -12.39 -17.01 -13.49
N GLN A 279 -11.30 -17.74 -13.75
CA GLN A 279 -11.34 -19.14 -14.18
C GLN A 279 -11.62 -20.13 -13.05
N THR A 280 -11.35 -19.75 -11.80
CA THR A 280 -11.29 -20.67 -10.65
C THR A 280 -12.32 -20.33 -9.58
N ALA A 281 -12.18 -19.18 -8.91
CA ALA A 281 -13.08 -18.72 -7.85
C ALA A 281 -14.31 -17.95 -8.38
N GLY A 282 -14.23 -17.45 -9.62
CA GLY A 282 -15.29 -16.77 -10.33
C GLY A 282 -15.19 -15.24 -10.32
N ARG A 283 -15.97 -14.60 -11.21
CA ARG A 283 -15.94 -13.15 -11.47
C ARG A 283 -16.41 -12.28 -10.29
N ALA A 284 -17.12 -12.87 -9.33
CA ALA A 284 -17.63 -12.15 -8.17
C ALA A 284 -16.53 -11.93 -7.11
N THR A 285 -15.57 -12.86 -7.02
CA THR A 285 -14.46 -12.81 -6.06
C THR A 285 -13.60 -11.59 -6.33
N LYS A 286 -13.37 -10.77 -5.30
CA LYS A 286 -12.61 -9.53 -5.39
C LYS A 286 -11.11 -9.78 -5.25
N ILE A 287 -10.31 -8.79 -5.63
CA ILE A 287 -8.87 -8.76 -5.34
C ILE A 287 -8.68 -7.64 -4.34
N VAL A 288 -8.10 -7.95 -3.18
CA VAL A 288 -7.70 -7.02 -2.14
C VAL A 288 -6.18 -7.07 -2.06
N VAL A 289 -5.54 -5.91 -2.02
CA VAL A 289 -4.11 -5.83 -1.70
C VAL A 289 -4.02 -5.63 -0.19
N GLY A 290 -3.82 -6.71 0.55
CA GLY A 290 -3.67 -6.71 2.01
C GLY A 290 -2.35 -6.09 2.45
N GLU A 291 -1.33 -6.13 1.59
CA GLU A 291 -0.07 -5.44 1.84
C GLU A 291 0.57 -4.82 0.60
N THR A 292 1.08 -3.61 0.76
CA THR A 292 2.02 -3.00 -0.19
C THR A 292 2.89 -1.93 0.48
N ASN A 293 4.12 -1.78 -0.03
CA ASN A 293 5.04 -0.67 0.20
C ASN A 293 6.12 -0.73 -0.90
N SER A 294 6.95 0.31 -1.05
CA SER A 294 8.16 0.20 -1.88
C SER A 294 9.16 -0.81 -1.32
N ALA A 295 9.21 -0.98 0.01
CA ALA A 295 10.18 -1.83 0.72
C ALA A 295 11.65 -1.61 0.26
N THR A 296 11.94 -0.40 -0.24
CA THR A 296 13.23 -0.08 -0.86
C THR A 296 14.35 0.00 0.17
N TRP A 297 15.56 -0.38 -0.24
CA TRP A 297 16.78 -0.19 0.55
C TRP A 297 17.68 0.90 -0.05
N PRO A 298 18.38 1.73 0.76
CA PRO A 298 18.52 1.64 2.22
C PRO A 298 17.24 2.06 2.98
N ALA A 299 17.07 1.61 4.21
CA ALA A 299 15.82 1.80 4.98
C ALA A 299 15.36 3.26 5.12
N ALA A 300 16.28 4.23 5.13
CA ALA A 300 15.93 5.66 5.12
C ALA A 300 15.10 6.08 3.88
N ALA A 301 15.21 5.33 2.77
CA ALA A 301 14.42 5.57 1.57
C ALA A 301 12.93 5.24 1.78
N GLN A 302 12.60 4.33 2.70
CA GLN A 302 11.23 3.90 3.02
C GLN A 302 10.42 5.01 3.71
N ILE A 303 11.08 5.98 4.35
CA ILE A 303 10.42 7.12 5.01
C ILE A 303 10.54 8.42 4.22
N SER A 304 11.13 8.36 3.03
CA SER A 304 11.50 9.53 2.22
C SER A 304 10.32 10.15 1.47
N GLU A 305 10.52 11.37 0.97
CA GLU A 305 9.57 12.04 0.07
C GLU A 305 9.32 11.21 -1.21
N GLN A 306 10.31 10.48 -1.71
CA GLN A 306 10.12 9.57 -2.84
C GLN A 306 9.14 8.45 -2.54
N ASN A 307 9.16 7.90 -1.31
CA ASN A 307 8.19 6.88 -0.94
C ASN A 307 6.77 7.45 -0.78
N ALA A 308 6.63 8.75 -0.49
CA ALA A 308 5.34 9.42 -0.54
C ALA A 308 4.77 9.52 -1.97
N LEU A 309 5.64 9.75 -2.96
CA LEU A 309 5.27 9.71 -4.38
C LEU A 309 4.90 8.28 -4.80
N TYR A 310 5.72 7.29 -4.42
CA TYR A 310 5.47 5.89 -4.73
C TYR A 310 4.15 5.41 -4.13
N LEU A 311 3.85 5.77 -2.87
CA LEU A 311 2.58 5.43 -2.23
C LEU A 311 1.38 5.91 -3.04
N ALA A 312 1.41 7.16 -3.52
CA ALA A 312 0.29 7.69 -4.31
C ALA A 312 0.16 6.99 -5.67
N ASP A 313 1.27 6.72 -6.34
CA ASP A 313 1.33 6.05 -7.63
C ASP A 313 0.89 4.59 -7.56
N ASP A 314 1.43 3.85 -6.58
CA ASP A 314 1.10 2.45 -6.32
C ASP A 314 -0.38 2.29 -6.04
N VAL A 315 -0.89 2.96 -5.00
CA VAL A 315 -2.28 2.80 -4.56
C VAL A 315 -3.27 3.13 -5.68
N LEU A 316 -3.03 4.21 -6.44
CA LEU A 316 -3.91 4.57 -7.56
C LEU A 316 -3.78 3.58 -8.72
N THR A 317 -2.58 3.09 -9.03
CA THR A 317 -2.35 2.08 -10.06
C THR A 317 -3.01 0.74 -9.70
N GLN A 318 -3.03 0.34 -8.43
CA GLN A 318 -3.74 -0.84 -7.95
C GLN A 318 -5.25 -0.73 -8.22
N PHE A 319 -5.87 0.38 -7.84
CA PHE A 319 -7.29 0.61 -8.11
C PHE A 319 -7.61 0.72 -9.61
N GLU A 320 -6.72 1.30 -10.41
CA GLU A 320 -6.84 1.31 -11.88
C GLU A 320 -6.74 -0.10 -12.48
N SER A 321 -6.15 -1.05 -11.74
CA SER A 321 -6.06 -2.46 -12.10
C SER A 321 -7.25 -3.29 -11.64
N GLY A 322 -8.23 -2.67 -10.97
CA GLY A 322 -9.48 -3.31 -10.55
C GLY A 322 -9.47 -3.92 -9.15
N VAL A 323 -8.47 -3.58 -8.32
CA VAL A 323 -8.41 -3.94 -6.91
C VAL A 323 -9.54 -3.24 -6.14
N GLU A 324 -10.12 -3.93 -5.13
CA GLU A 324 -11.22 -3.40 -4.31
C GLU A 324 -10.72 -2.53 -3.14
N SER A 325 -9.64 -2.93 -2.49
CA SER A 325 -9.03 -2.19 -1.38
C SER A 325 -7.53 -2.41 -1.33
N VAL A 326 -6.82 -1.42 -0.78
CA VAL A 326 -5.36 -1.44 -0.64
C VAL A 326 -5.02 -1.06 0.80
N ASN A 327 -4.27 -1.92 1.48
CA ASN A 327 -3.72 -1.69 2.81
C ASN A 327 -2.21 -1.46 2.68
N TRP A 328 -1.75 -0.31 3.19
CA TRP A 328 -0.34 0.05 3.19
C TRP A 328 0.35 -0.55 4.41
N TRP A 329 1.41 -1.33 4.18
CA TRP A 329 2.26 -1.80 5.26
C TRP A 329 3.28 -0.71 5.60
N ALA A 330 3.27 -0.07 6.77
CA ALA A 330 2.36 -0.26 7.90
C ALA A 330 1.93 1.09 8.51
N LEU A 331 1.03 1.07 9.49
CA LEU A 331 0.75 2.26 10.31
C LEU A 331 1.98 2.65 11.15
N HIS A 332 2.47 1.70 11.96
CA HIS A 332 3.78 1.72 12.62
C HIS A 332 4.42 0.35 12.39
N ASN A 333 5.69 0.25 12.00
CA ASN A 333 6.35 -1.05 11.85
C ASN A 333 7.09 -1.50 13.11
N GLY A 334 7.36 -0.59 14.06
CA GLY A 334 8.17 -0.89 15.25
C GLY A 334 9.69 -0.85 14.98
N GLY A 335 10.11 -0.10 13.97
CA GLY A 335 11.51 0.13 13.63
C GLY A 335 12.14 1.27 14.43
N SER A 336 12.99 2.05 13.77
CA SER A 336 13.60 3.25 14.35
C SER A 336 12.88 4.52 13.88
N ASP A 337 13.01 5.61 14.64
CA ASP A 337 12.53 6.94 14.23
C ASP A 337 13.18 7.48 12.94
N THR A 338 14.16 6.78 12.36
CA THR A 338 14.91 7.18 11.17
C THR A 338 14.88 6.16 10.03
N ALA A 339 14.19 5.03 10.23
CA ALA A 339 14.12 3.91 9.30
C ALA A 339 13.04 2.94 9.79
N ASP A 340 11.90 2.94 9.11
CA ASP A 340 10.71 2.18 9.44
C ASP A 340 9.81 2.13 8.18
N LEU A 341 9.15 1.01 7.87
CA LEU A 341 8.20 0.88 6.75
C LEU A 341 6.86 1.60 7.02
N GLY A 342 6.71 2.17 8.20
CA GLY A 342 5.51 2.78 8.71
C GLY A 342 5.19 4.15 8.10
N LEU A 343 3.92 4.53 8.18
CA LEU A 343 3.46 5.91 8.01
C LEU A 343 3.87 6.76 9.21
N LEU A 344 3.91 6.16 10.40
CA LEU A 344 4.27 6.76 11.66
C LEU A 344 5.52 6.09 12.23
N SER A 345 6.40 6.91 12.80
CA SER A 345 7.57 6.46 13.55
C SER A 345 7.19 5.80 14.86
N SER A 346 8.12 5.11 15.52
CA SER A 346 7.91 4.56 16.87
C SER A 346 7.53 5.65 17.89
N SER A 347 7.93 6.91 17.73
CA SER A 347 7.39 8.02 18.55
C SER A 347 6.07 8.63 18.03
N SER A 348 5.34 7.93 17.17
CA SER A 348 4.10 8.37 16.51
C SER A 348 4.25 9.67 15.71
N LYS A 349 5.45 9.95 15.18
CA LYS A 349 5.70 11.10 14.30
C LYS A 349 5.43 10.71 12.85
N PRO A 350 4.66 11.51 12.08
CA PRO A 350 4.46 11.25 10.67
C PRO A 350 5.76 11.30 9.84
N PHE A 351 5.98 10.28 9.03
CA PHE A 351 6.98 10.29 7.96
C PHE A 351 6.41 10.92 6.67
N ALA A 352 7.26 11.12 5.66
CA ALA A 352 6.80 11.68 4.38
C ALA A 352 5.66 10.86 3.72
N PRO A 353 5.67 9.52 3.72
CA PRO A 353 4.55 8.71 3.23
C PRO A 353 3.21 9.01 3.89
N TYR A 354 3.16 9.39 5.17
CA TYR A 354 1.92 9.82 5.82
C TYR A 354 1.31 11.05 5.14
N TYR A 355 2.13 12.03 4.75
CA TYR A 355 1.65 13.21 4.04
C TYR A 355 1.27 12.90 2.58
N GLY A 356 1.94 11.92 1.97
CA GLY A 356 1.52 11.33 0.68
C GLY A 356 0.12 10.72 0.78
N MET A 357 -0.11 9.87 1.79
CA MET A 357 -1.40 9.28 2.12
C MET A 357 -2.48 10.35 2.37
N GLN A 358 -2.16 11.41 3.12
CA GLN A 358 -3.07 12.54 3.34
C GLN A 358 -3.50 13.24 2.05
N LEU A 359 -2.54 13.55 1.18
CA LEU A 359 -2.84 14.20 -0.10
C LEU A 359 -3.66 13.25 -0.98
N LEU A 360 -3.26 11.98 -1.05
CA LEU A 360 -3.94 10.94 -1.82
C LEU A 360 -5.41 10.78 -1.40
N THR A 361 -5.69 10.58 -0.12
CA THR A 361 -7.06 10.31 0.36
C THR A 361 -7.95 11.54 0.32
N GLU A 362 -7.36 12.74 0.41
CA GLU A 362 -8.08 13.98 0.11
C GLU A 362 -8.37 14.09 -1.39
N ALA A 363 -7.45 13.65 -2.27
CA ALA A 363 -7.56 13.67 -3.73
C ALA A 363 -8.60 12.65 -4.25
N ALA A 364 -8.49 11.40 -3.80
CA ALA A 364 -9.18 10.20 -4.23
C ALA A 364 -9.97 9.60 -3.07
N GLN A 365 -11.11 10.20 -2.79
CA GLN A 365 -12.00 9.75 -1.72
C GLN A 365 -12.63 8.39 -2.07
N PRO A 366 -13.02 7.57 -1.07
CA PRO A 366 -13.83 6.39 -1.30
C PRO A 366 -15.05 6.71 -2.17
N CYS A 367 -15.44 5.75 -3.00
CA CYS A 367 -16.50 5.88 -3.99
C CYS A 367 -16.19 6.78 -5.20
N SER A 368 -14.94 7.25 -5.35
CA SER A 368 -14.53 7.94 -6.59
C SER A 368 -14.33 6.97 -7.74
N ASP A 369 -14.62 7.40 -8.96
CA ASP A 369 -14.33 6.65 -10.18
C ASP A 369 -12.99 7.11 -10.77
N LEU A 370 -12.07 6.19 -11.01
CA LEU A 370 -10.82 6.49 -11.71
C LEU A 370 -11.08 6.71 -13.20
N LEU A 371 -10.38 7.70 -13.76
CA LEU A 371 -10.47 8.12 -15.15
C LEU A 371 -9.12 7.85 -15.82
N ALA A 372 -9.16 7.44 -17.09
CA ALA A 372 -7.92 7.27 -17.85
C ALA A 372 -7.20 8.60 -18.03
N THR A 373 -5.87 8.55 -17.96
CA THR A 373 -4.96 9.68 -18.14
C THR A 373 -3.91 9.34 -19.20
N SER A 374 -3.31 10.38 -19.79
CA SER A 374 -2.11 10.23 -20.61
C SER A 374 -1.18 11.41 -20.40
N SER A 375 0.12 11.14 -20.29
CA SER A 375 1.18 12.13 -20.16
C SER A 375 2.07 12.11 -21.41
N SER A 376 2.50 13.27 -21.90
CA SER A 376 3.51 13.37 -22.96
C SER A 376 4.94 13.22 -22.46
N SER A 377 5.14 13.13 -21.14
CA SER A 377 6.44 13.04 -20.47
C SER A 377 6.55 11.74 -19.69
N THR A 378 7.74 11.15 -19.68
CA THR A 378 8.06 9.98 -18.84
C THR A 378 8.47 10.38 -17.43
N GLY A 379 8.70 11.67 -17.15
CA GLY A 379 9.07 12.18 -15.82
C GLY A 379 7.87 12.62 -14.97
N VAL A 380 6.68 12.68 -15.57
CA VAL A 380 5.45 13.09 -14.91
C VAL A 380 4.37 12.04 -15.11
N ASP A 381 4.00 11.38 -14.03
CA ASP A 381 2.83 10.50 -14.00
C ASP A 381 1.60 11.25 -13.49
N ALA A 382 0.44 10.76 -13.93
CA ALA A 382 -0.83 11.38 -13.63
C ALA A 382 -1.93 10.34 -13.41
N HIS A 383 -2.69 10.53 -12.35
CA HIS A 383 -3.93 9.79 -12.10
C HIS A 383 -5.08 10.77 -11.98
N ALA A 384 -6.27 10.38 -12.44
CA ALA A 384 -7.45 11.22 -12.34
C ALA A 384 -8.61 10.46 -11.74
N VAL A 385 -9.38 11.14 -10.89
CA VAL A 385 -10.58 10.59 -10.27
C VAL A 385 -11.75 11.56 -10.42
N ARG A 386 -12.94 11.02 -10.65
CA ARG A 386 -14.21 11.69 -10.49
C ARG A 386 -14.76 11.36 -9.11
N ARG A 387 -14.85 12.37 -8.25
CA ARG A 387 -15.35 12.24 -6.88
C ARG A 387 -16.87 12.07 -6.84
N PRO A 388 -17.41 11.59 -5.69
CA PRO A 388 -18.86 11.48 -5.49
C PRO A 388 -19.62 12.81 -5.65
N ASP A 389 -19.00 13.95 -5.36
CA ASP A 389 -19.58 15.28 -5.54
C ASP A 389 -19.50 15.81 -6.99
N GLY A 390 -18.99 14.99 -7.92
CA GLY A 390 -18.80 15.33 -9.33
C GLY A 390 -17.53 16.12 -9.64
N SER A 391 -16.73 16.49 -8.64
CA SER A 391 -15.42 17.12 -8.88
C SER A 391 -14.43 16.13 -9.51
N ILE A 392 -13.50 16.66 -10.29
CA ILE A 392 -12.38 15.88 -10.83
C ILE A 392 -11.16 16.25 -10.01
N ALA A 393 -10.39 15.27 -9.56
CA ALA A 393 -9.06 15.50 -9.01
C ALA A 393 -8.02 14.85 -9.92
N VAL A 394 -6.96 15.59 -10.24
CA VAL A 394 -5.80 15.08 -10.97
C VAL A 394 -4.61 15.07 -10.02
N VAL A 395 -4.11 13.88 -9.70
CA VAL A 395 -2.88 13.66 -8.94
C VAL A 395 -1.73 13.63 -9.94
N LEU A 396 -0.74 14.47 -9.74
CA LEU A 396 0.43 14.65 -10.59
C LEU A 396 1.69 14.32 -9.78
N ILE A 397 2.56 13.51 -10.36
CA ILE A 397 3.74 12.96 -9.71
C ILE A 397 4.95 13.32 -10.56
N ASN A 398 5.75 14.28 -10.10
CA ASN A 398 7.05 14.57 -10.73
C ASN A 398 8.12 13.69 -10.10
N LYS A 399 8.56 12.67 -10.84
CA LYS A 399 9.55 11.68 -10.41
C LYS A 399 11.00 12.17 -10.59
N ASP A 400 11.22 13.26 -11.33
CA ASP A 400 12.56 13.83 -11.48
C ASP A 400 13.03 14.43 -10.16
N GLN A 401 14.18 13.97 -9.67
CA GLN A 401 14.73 14.40 -8.38
C GLN A 401 15.34 15.81 -8.41
N THR A 402 15.59 16.35 -9.60
CA THR A 402 16.36 17.59 -9.78
C THR A 402 15.66 18.62 -10.66
N ALA A 403 14.83 18.18 -11.61
CA ALA A 403 14.16 19.05 -12.56
C ALA A 403 12.70 19.31 -12.18
N ALA A 404 12.30 20.57 -12.33
CA ALA A 404 10.90 20.93 -12.32
C ALA A 404 10.28 20.73 -13.71
N HIS A 405 9.01 20.32 -13.75
CA HIS A 405 8.26 20.13 -14.99
C HIS A 405 7.20 21.22 -15.14
N GLN A 406 7.07 21.79 -16.34
CA GLN A 406 5.91 22.61 -16.70
C GLN A 406 4.84 21.69 -17.26
N VAL A 407 3.71 21.56 -16.57
CA VAL A 407 2.62 20.65 -16.97
C VAL A 407 1.40 21.45 -17.40
N ARG A 408 0.88 21.16 -18.58
CA ARG A 408 -0.42 21.63 -19.06
C ARG A 408 -1.45 20.52 -18.88
N LEU A 409 -2.49 20.80 -18.10
CA LEU A 409 -3.66 19.95 -17.92
C LEU A 409 -4.68 20.22 -19.03
N ASP A 410 -4.99 19.18 -19.78
CA ASP A 410 -6.16 19.12 -20.66
C ASP A 410 -7.30 18.43 -19.92
N LEU A 411 -8.26 19.26 -19.49
CA LEU A 411 -9.43 18.85 -18.74
C LEU A 411 -10.67 18.97 -19.66
N PRO A 412 -11.65 18.07 -19.52
CA PRO A 412 -12.82 18.00 -20.40
C PRO A 412 -13.70 19.27 -20.42
N ARG A 413 -13.55 20.16 -19.44
CA ARG A 413 -14.27 21.45 -19.36
C ARG A 413 -13.37 22.51 -18.69
N LEU A 414 -13.56 23.78 -19.07
CA LEU A 414 -13.04 24.95 -18.33
C LEU A 414 -13.75 25.00 -16.98
N LEU A 415 -13.06 25.31 -15.87
CA LEU A 415 -13.64 25.16 -14.52
C LEU A 415 -13.53 26.47 -13.71
N PRO A 416 -14.50 26.76 -12.82
CA PRO A 416 -14.64 28.06 -12.15
C PRO A 416 -13.64 28.30 -11.01
N GLY A 417 -12.85 27.29 -10.64
CA GLY A 417 -11.81 27.34 -9.63
C GLY A 417 -11.23 25.97 -9.31
N ALA A 418 -10.08 25.97 -8.63
CA ALA A 418 -9.41 24.76 -8.18
C ALA A 418 -9.01 24.86 -6.69
N THR A 419 -8.92 23.70 -6.04
CA THR A 419 -8.11 23.52 -4.84
C THR A 419 -6.88 22.74 -5.23
N VAL A 420 -5.72 23.26 -4.89
CA VAL A 420 -4.43 22.64 -5.17
C VAL A 420 -3.84 22.16 -3.87
N LEU A 421 -3.48 20.89 -3.83
CA LEU A 421 -2.73 20.28 -2.75
C LEU A 421 -1.32 20.00 -3.23
N SER A 422 -0.34 20.17 -2.36
CA SER A 422 1.04 19.76 -2.61
C SER A 422 1.68 19.26 -1.32
N THR A 423 2.47 18.19 -1.40
CA THR A 423 3.29 17.77 -0.26
C THR A 423 4.41 18.78 -0.02
N ALA A 424 4.69 19.02 1.26
CA ALA A 424 5.92 19.59 1.76
C ALA A 424 6.56 18.58 2.73
N ALA A 425 7.81 18.79 3.13
CA ALA A 425 8.58 17.85 3.95
C ALA A 425 7.84 17.28 5.18
N SER A 426 6.93 18.06 5.78
CA SER A 426 6.17 17.66 6.97
C SER A 426 4.72 18.14 6.99
N SER A 427 4.12 18.41 5.83
CA SER A 427 2.71 18.82 5.75
C SER A 427 2.14 18.67 4.34
N VAL A 428 0.81 18.71 4.23
CA VAL A 428 0.12 18.96 2.96
C VAL A 428 -0.28 20.43 2.92
N LEU A 429 0.22 21.17 1.94
CA LEU A 429 -0.17 22.55 1.69
C LEU A 429 -1.44 22.56 0.85
N SER A 430 -2.38 23.45 1.17
CA SER A 430 -3.61 23.63 0.41
C SER A 430 -3.74 25.09 -0.04
N ARG A 431 -3.95 25.30 -1.34
CA ARG A 431 -4.15 26.62 -1.94
C ARG A 431 -5.43 26.61 -2.76
N ARG A 432 -6.32 27.57 -2.49
CA ARG A 432 -7.51 27.80 -3.32
C ARG A 432 -7.17 28.79 -4.45
N GLU A 433 -7.54 28.43 -5.66
CA GLU A 433 -7.40 29.26 -6.86
C GLU A 433 -8.80 29.70 -7.32
N PRO A 434 -9.24 30.93 -6.98
CA PRO A 434 -10.52 31.46 -7.43
C PRO A 434 -10.43 31.92 -8.90
N GLY A 435 -11.37 31.51 -9.75
CA GLY A 435 -11.43 31.89 -11.16
C GLY A 435 -11.02 30.76 -12.12
N PRO A 436 -10.86 31.04 -13.43
CA PRO A 436 -10.53 30.02 -14.42
C PRO A 436 -9.26 29.26 -14.02
N VAL A 437 -9.36 27.93 -13.92
CA VAL A 437 -8.23 27.08 -13.53
C VAL A 437 -7.06 27.31 -14.47
N ALA A 438 -5.89 27.65 -13.91
CA ALA A 438 -4.66 27.72 -14.68
C ALA A 438 -4.36 26.33 -15.23
N THR A 439 -4.45 26.17 -16.55
CA THR A 439 -4.18 24.88 -17.20
C THR A 439 -2.71 24.53 -17.14
N THR A 440 -1.80 25.51 -17.09
CA THR A 440 -0.36 25.26 -17.00
C THR A 440 0.16 25.53 -15.59
N ARG A 441 0.98 24.62 -15.06
CA ARG A 441 1.46 24.62 -13.68
C ARG A 441 2.89 24.08 -13.62
N THR A 442 3.72 24.67 -12.76
CA THR A 442 5.06 24.14 -12.47
C THR A 442 4.96 23.09 -11.38
N LEU A 443 5.40 21.88 -11.64
CA LEU A 443 5.65 20.84 -10.63
C LEU A 443 7.11 20.92 -10.20
N PRO A 444 7.41 21.22 -8.92
CA PRO A 444 8.78 21.13 -8.41
C PRO A 444 9.36 19.73 -8.63
N ALA A 445 10.69 19.61 -8.62
CA ALA A 445 11.35 18.31 -8.57
C ALA A 445 10.86 17.50 -7.37
N ASN A 446 10.75 16.17 -7.53
CA ASN A 446 10.35 15.22 -6.51
C ASN A 446 9.07 15.63 -5.76
N SER A 447 8.00 15.92 -6.50
CA SER A 447 6.79 16.50 -5.90
C SER A 447 5.53 15.72 -6.24
N LEU A 448 4.62 15.71 -5.25
CA LEU A 448 3.27 15.19 -5.37
C LEU A 448 2.28 16.37 -5.28
N THR A 449 1.45 16.53 -6.30
CA THR A 449 0.48 17.63 -6.39
C THR A 449 -0.89 17.08 -6.79
N ALA A 450 -1.96 17.48 -6.10
CA ALA A 450 -3.33 17.22 -6.55
C ALA A 450 -4.03 18.51 -6.96
N VAL A 451 -4.71 18.49 -8.10
CA VAL A 451 -5.53 19.60 -8.60
C VAL A 451 -6.98 19.16 -8.60
N ILE A 452 -7.76 19.72 -7.68
CA ILE A 452 -9.16 19.36 -7.46
C ILE A 452 -10.02 20.46 -8.05
N VAL A 453 -10.79 20.12 -9.06
CA VAL A 453 -11.58 21.05 -9.84
C VAL A 453 -13.06 20.72 -9.69
N ARG A 454 -13.85 21.72 -9.28
CA ARG A 454 -15.27 21.54 -9.01
C ARG A 454 -16.10 21.55 -10.29
N PRO A 455 -17.21 20.80 -10.36
CA PRO A 455 -18.16 20.95 -11.46
C PRO A 455 -18.81 22.34 -11.42
N TRP A 456 -19.37 22.77 -12.55
CA TRP A 456 -20.18 23.99 -12.65
C TRP A 456 -21.51 23.86 -11.95
#